data_AF-A0A497NDX1-F1
#
_entry.id   AF-A0A497NDX1-F1
#
_cell.length_a   1.000
_cell.length_b   1.000
_cell.length_c   1.000
_cell.angle_alpha   90.00
_cell.angle_beta   90.00
_cell.angle_gamma   90.00
#
_symmetry.space_group_name_H-M   'P 1'
#
loop_
_entity.id
_entity.type
_entity.pdbx_description
1 polymer ?
#
loop_
_entity_poly.entity_id
_entity_poly.type
_entity_poly.pdbx_seq_one_letter_code
_entity_poly.pdbx_strand_id
1 'polypeptide(L)'
;MSSFIDEVVELKRENKTVDIVKRLGVITADRVHLTNHAADNPVTIFNPAILVENDDLKIYARIILGYFTYTSAVIELELPITELNYISEGHYSGRIILKP
;
A
#
# COMPACT_ATOMS: atom_id res chain seq x y z
N MET A 1 -32.67 -6.33 0.23
CA MET A 1 -31.83 -5.37 -0.53
C MET A 1 -32.22 -3.91 -0.28
N SER A 2 -33.46 -3.59 0.13
CA SER A 2 -33.89 -2.23 0.52
C SER A 2 -33.21 -1.71 1.80
N SER A 3 -33.08 -2.55 2.83
CA SER A 3 -32.74 -2.11 4.19
C SER A 3 -31.37 -1.43 4.36
N PHE A 4 -30.35 -1.83 3.59
CA PHE A 4 -29.01 -1.23 3.70
C PHE A 4 -28.97 0.17 3.07
N ILE A 5 -29.74 0.37 2.00
CA ILE A 5 -29.85 1.68 1.33
C ILE A 5 -30.61 2.64 2.25
N ASP A 6 -31.68 2.16 2.89
CA ASP A 6 -32.48 2.92 3.83
C ASP A 6 -31.63 3.38 5.05
N GLU A 7 -30.76 2.52 5.60
CA GLU A 7 -29.80 2.85 6.66
C GLU A 7 -28.78 3.92 6.25
N VAL A 8 -28.27 3.86 5.01
CA VAL A 8 -27.28 4.82 4.49
C VAL A 8 -27.90 6.19 4.25
N VAL A 9 -29.18 6.26 3.85
CA VAL A 9 -29.91 7.52 3.63
C VAL A 9 -30.21 8.25 4.94
N GLU A 10 -30.33 7.54 6.06
CA GLU A 10 -30.50 8.15 7.39
C GLU A 10 -29.20 8.66 8.02
N LEU A 11 -28.01 8.33 7.47
CA LEU A 11 -26.73 8.83 7.98
C LEU A 11 -26.62 10.36 7.79
N LYS A 12 -26.97 11.11 8.83
CA LYS A 12 -26.73 12.55 8.89
C LYS A 12 -25.24 12.84 8.99
N ARG A 13 -24.75 13.76 8.17
CA ARG A 13 -23.39 14.29 8.28
C ARG A 13 -23.25 15.02 9.62
N GLU A 14 -22.47 14.43 10.51
CA GLU A 14 -22.09 15.02 11.79
C GLU A 14 -20.63 15.50 11.73
N ASN A 15 -20.27 16.49 12.55
CA ASN A 15 -18.87 16.91 12.71
C ASN A 15 -18.13 15.88 13.60
N LYS A 16 -17.97 14.67 13.08
CA LYS A 16 -17.27 13.55 13.72
C LYS A 16 -16.47 12.77 12.69
N THR A 17 -15.34 12.22 13.13
CA THR A 17 -14.58 11.23 12.37
C THR A 17 -14.93 9.85 12.87
N VAL A 18 -15.29 8.95 11.97
CA VAL A 18 -15.47 7.53 12.28
C VAL A 18 -14.34 6.79 11.59
N ASP A 19 -13.48 6.16 12.38
CA ASP A 19 -12.45 5.27 11.84
C ASP A 19 -13.13 4.04 11.24
N ILE A 20 -13.13 3.95 9.91
CA ILE A 20 -13.68 2.82 9.16
C ILE A 20 -12.69 1.67 9.02
N VAL A 21 -11.43 1.89 9.39
CA VAL A 21 -10.33 0.91 9.29
C VAL A 21 -9.36 1.08 10.46
N LYS A 22 -8.76 -0.05 10.89
CA LYS A 22 -7.62 -0.05 11.81
C LYS A 22 -6.33 -0.16 11.00
N ARG A 23 -5.33 0.67 11.29
CA ARG A 23 -3.99 0.53 10.71
C ARG A 23 -3.33 -0.72 11.27
N LEU A 24 -2.90 -1.63 10.39
CA LEU A 24 -2.17 -2.85 10.76
C LEU A 24 -0.65 -2.64 10.73
N GLY A 25 -0.15 -1.75 9.87
CA GLY A 25 1.26 -1.36 9.87
C GLY A 25 1.61 -0.35 8.78
N VAL A 26 2.91 -0.11 8.58
CA VAL A 26 3.47 0.85 7.63
C VAL A 26 4.74 0.29 7.00
N ILE A 27 4.77 0.27 5.65
CA ILE A 27 5.99 0.04 4.89
C ILE A 27 6.55 1.40 4.46
N THR A 28 7.77 1.70 4.86
CA THR A 28 8.48 2.94 4.51
C THR A 28 9.48 2.68 3.38
N ALA A 29 9.88 3.74 2.66
CA ALA A 29 10.71 3.63 1.47
C ALA A 29 12.09 3.02 1.74
N ASP A 30 12.71 3.35 2.87
CA ASP A 30 13.99 2.82 3.35
C ASP A 30 13.95 1.32 3.67
N ARG A 31 12.75 0.73 3.79
CA ARG A 31 12.55 -0.70 4.02
C ARG A 31 12.23 -1.46 2.74
N VAL A 32 12.23 -0.81 1.59
CA VAL A 32 11.95 -1.44 0.30
C VAL A 32 13.19 -1.43 -0.59
N HIS A 33 13.70 -2.62 -0.90
CA HIS A 33 14.81 -2.82 -1.83
C HIS A 33 14.29 -3.06 -3.25
N LEU A 34 14.79 -2.31 -4.23
CA LEU A 34 14.43 -2.41 -5.63
C LEU A 34 15.34 -3.39 -6.36
N THR A 35 14.80 -4.56 -6.70
CA THR A 35 15.58 -5.65 -7.30
C THR A 35 15.93 -5.46 -8.78
N ASN A 36 15.25 -4.54 -9.47
CA ASN A 36 15.39 -4.31 -10.91
C ASN A 36 15.63 -2.83 -11.27
N HIS A 37 16.27 -2.08 -10.38
CA HIS A 37 16.60 -0.67 -10.59
C HIS A 37 18.01 -0.36 -10.06
N ALA A 38 18.65 0.69 -10.59
CA ALA A 38 20.01 1.07 -10.16
C ALA A 38 20.04 1.69 -8.75
N ALA A 39 18.96 2.38 -8.38
CA ALA A 39 18.77 2.87 -7.01
C ALA A 39 18.30 1.73 -6.09
N ASP A 40 18.86 1.67 -4.88
CA ASP A 40 18.59 0.61 -3.90
C ASP A 40 17.17 0.71 -3.30
N ASN A 41 16.77 1.93 -2.91
CA ASN A 41 15.45 2.23 -2.35
C ASN A 41 14.74 3.31 -3.18
N PRO A 42 13.40 3.35 -3.19
CA PRO A 42 12.68 4.52 -3.68
C PRO A 42 12.89 5.73 -2.75
N VAL A 43 12.64 6.94 -3.24
CA VAL A 43 12.62 8.16 -2.41
C VAL A 43 11.40 8.20 -1.51
N THR A 44 10.26 7.76 -2.04
CA THR A 44 9.00 7.63 -1.29
C THR A 44 8.15 6.52 -1.90
N ILE A 45 7.25 5.97 -1.08
CA ILE A 45 6.30 4.90 -1.42
C ILE A 45 4.95 5.26 -0.80
N PHE A 46 3.88 5.22 -1.60
CA PHE A 46 2.53 5.63 -1.17
C PHE A 46 1.44 5.04 -2.08
N ASN A 47 0.18 5.27 -1.69
CA ASN A 47 -1.03 4.82 -2.40
C ASN A 47 -0.97 3.35 -2.85
N PRO A 48 -0.80 2.40 -1.92
CA PRO A 48 -0.79 0.99 -2.27
C PRO A 48 -2.20 0.50 -2.65
N ALA A 49 -2.23 -0.49 -3.54
CA ALA A 49 -3.32 -1.45 -3.67
C ALA A 49 -2.84 -2.81 -3.14
N ILE A 50 -3.77 -3.64 -2.68
CA ILE A 50 -3.47 -4.97 -2.13
C ILE A 50 -4.37 -6.00 -2.81
N LEU A 51 -3.79 -7.11 -3.22
CA LEU A 51 -4.48 -8.33 -3.62
C LEU A 51 -4.11 -9.43 -2.62
N VAL A 52 -5.11 -10.15 -2.11
CA VAL A 52 -4.92 -11.30 -1.23
C VAL A 52 -5.28 -12.55 -2.02
N GLU A 53 -4.31 -13.45 -2.21
CA GLU A 53 -4.46 -14.65 -3.02
C GLU A 53 -3.59 -15.77 -2.43
N ASN A 54 -4.16 -16.96 -2.21
CA ASN A 54 -3.44 -18.14 -1.70
C ASN A 54 -2.61 -17.89 -0.43
N ASP A 55 -3.15 -17.15 0.55
CA ASP A 55 -2.46 -16.74 1.79
C ASP A 55 -1.27 -15.79 1.60
N ASP A 56 -1.09 -15.24 0.39
CA ASP A 56 -0.10 -14.22 0.08
C ASP A 56 -0.74 -12.85 -0.10
N LEU A 57 0.00 -11.81 0.32
CA LEU A 57 -0.30 -10.41 0.08
C LEU A 57 0.56 -9.93 -1.08
N LYS A 58 -0.09 -9.55 -2.19
CA LYS A 58 0.55 -8.81 -3.28
C LYS A 58 0.23 -7.33 -3.10
N ILE A 59 1.26 -6.53 -2.82
CA ILE A 59 1.13 -5.09 -2.60
C ILE A 59 1.67 -4.35 -3.82
N TYR A 60 0.80 -3.56 -4.45
CA TYR A 60 1.14 -2.70 -5.57
C TYR A 60 1.24 -1.26 -5.11
N ALA A 61 2.44 -0.74 -4.93
CA ALA A 61 2.65 0.59 -4.38
C ALA A 61 3.22 1.57 -5.39
N ARG A 62 2.78 2.83 -5.34
CA ARG A 62 3.35 3.91 -6.14
C ARG A 62 4.63 4.39 -5.49
N ILE A 63 5.70 4.50 -6.27
CA ILE A 63 7.00 4.99 -5.82
C ILE A 63 7.47 6.20 -6.62
N ILE A 64 8.42 6.95 -6.06
CA ILE A 64 9.20 7.99 -6.76
C ILE A 64 10.67 7.58 -6.74
N LEU A 65 11.34 7.59 -7.90
CA LEU A 65 12.71 7.07 -8.10
C LEU A 65 13.81 8.15 -8.07
N GLY A 66 13.45 9.43 -7.90
CA GLY A 66 14.42 10.52 -7.87
C GLY A 66 13.78 11.90 -7.68
N TYR A 67 14.60 12.87 -7.27
CA TYR A 67 14.14 14.19 -6.86
C TYR A 67 13.77 15.12 -8.02
N PHE A 68 14.38 14.95 -9.20
CA PHE A 68 14.29 15.96 -10.28
C PHE A 68 13.07 15.79 -11.18
N THR A 69 12.63 14.56 -11.46
CA THR A 69 11.59 14.32 -12.47
C THR A 69 10.24 13.91 -11.88
N TYR A 70 10.14 13.76 -10.54
CA TYR A 70 8.95 13.25 -9.82
C TYR A 70 8.26 12.07 -10.52
N THR A 71 9.06 11.30 -11.24
CA THR A 71 8.58 10.27 -12.14
C THR A 71 8.16 9.08 -11.30
N SER A 72 6.88 8.74 -11.37
CA SER A 72 6.34 7.66 -10.56
C SER A 72 6.34 6.33 -11.30
N ALA A 73 6.62 5.28 -10.57
CA ALA A 73 6.51 3.90 -11.02
C ALA A 73 5.61 3.11 -10.06
N VAL A 74 5.16 1.92 -10.46
CA VAL A 74 4.48 0.97 -9.58
C VAL A 74 5.42 -0.18 -9.30
N ILE A 75 5.58 -0.50 -8.01
CA ILE A 75 6.27 -1.70 -7.57
C ILE A 75 5.27 -2.78 -7.15
N GLU A 76 5.68 -4.02 -7.28
CA GLU A 76 5.06 -5.18 -6.68
C GLU A 76 5.94 -5.67 -5.52
N LEU A 77 5.32 -5.88 -4.35
CA LEU A 77 5.87 -6.57 -3.19
C LEU A 77 5.02 -7.82 -2.94
N GLU A 78 5.66 -8.92 -2.56
CA GLU A 78 4.99 -10.16 -2.20
C GLU A 78 5.48 -10.63 -0.83
N LEU A 79 4.54 -10.92 0.06
CA LEU A 79 4.81 -11.39 1.41
C LEU A 79 3.66 -12.27 1.91
N PRO A 80 3.93 -13.26 2.78
CA PRO A 80 2.87 -14.10 3.34
C PRO A 80 1.99 -13.27 4.29
N ILE A 81 0.69 -13.58 4.32
CA ILE A 81 -0.28 -12.88 5.18
C ILE A 81 0.06 -12.99 6.68
N THR A 82 0.80 -14.03 7.07
CA THR A 82 1.24 -14.27 8.45
C THR A 82 2.19 -13.19 8.96
N GLU A 83 2.89 -12.47 8.06
CA GLU A 83 3.80 -11.38 8.41
C GLU A 83 3.10 -10.05 8.68
N LEU A 84 1.78 -9.96 8.45
CA LEU A 84 1.01 -8.71 8.54
C LEU A 84 1.13 -8.00 9.90
N ASN A 85 1.27 -8.76 11.00
CA ASN A 85 1.43 -8.21 12.34
C ASN A 85 2.80 -7.55 12.58
N TYR A 86 3.81 -7.92 11.79
CA TYR A 86 5.19 -7.44 11.88
C TYR A 86 5.58 -6.61 10.65
N ILE A 87 4.60 -6.21 9.84
CA ILE A 87 4.84 -5.57 8.54
C ILE A 87 5.62 -4.25 8.64
N SER A 88 5.58 -3.63 9.83
CA SER A 88 6.30 -2.39 10.13
C SER A 88 7.76 -2.61 10.56
N GLU A 89 8.22 -3.84 10.66
CA GLU A 89 9.57 -4.20 11.09
C GLU A 89 10.39 -4.86 9.97
N GLY A 90 9.70 -5.40 8.95
CA GLY A 90 10.33 -6.10 7.85
C GLY A 90 11.04 -5.20 6.84
N HIS A 91 11.96 -5.82 6.10
CA HIS A 91 12.54 -5.28 4.87
C HIS A 91 12.04 -6.11 3.69
N TYR A 92 11.55 -5.43 2.66
CA TYR A 92 10.86 -6.04 1.54
C TYR A 92 11.63 -5.83 0.26
N SER A 93 11.77 -6.88 -0.53
CA SER A 93 12.27 -6.77 -1.89
C SER A 93 11.09 -6.59 -2.85
N GLY A 94 11.23 -5.65 -3.77
CA GLY A 94 10.20 -5.32 -4.75
C GLY A 94 10.73 -5.25 -6.16
N ARG A 95 9.83 -5.45 -7.12
CA ARG A 95 10.10 -5.26 -8.55
C ARG A 95 9.26 -4.12 -9.07
N ILE A 96 9.86 -3.21 -9.83
CA ILE A 96 9.12 -2.24 -10.63
C ILE A 96 8.42 -3.00 -11.76
N ILE A 97 7.10 -2.92 -11.81
CA ILE A 97 6.26 -3.59 -12.82
C ILE A 97 5.67 -2.63 -13.84
N LEU A 98 5.51 -1.35 -13.47
CA LEU A 98 5.05 -0.30 -14.38
C LEU A 98 5.99 0.90 -14.22
N LYS A 99 6.52 1.34 -15.36
CA LYS A 99 7.31 2.56 -15.49
C LYS A 99 6.59 3.51 -16.44
N PRO A 100 6.80 4.83 -16.31
CA PRO A 100 6.27 5.80 -17.26
C PRO A 100 6.87 5.65 -18.65
#